data_AF-A0AAD6MKW9-F1
#
_entry.id   AF-A0AAD6MKW9-F1
#
_cell.length_a   1.000
_cell.length_b   1.000
_cell.length_c   1.000
_cell.angle_alpha   90.00
_cell.angle_beta   90.00
_cell.angle_gamma   90.00
#
_symmetry.space_group_name_H-M   'P 1'
#
loop_
_entity.id
_entity.type
_entity.pdbx_description
1 polymer ?
#
loop_
_entity_poly.entity_id
_entity_poly.type
_entity_poly.pdbx_seq_one_letter_code
_entity_poly.pdbx_strand_id
1 'polypeptide(L)' 'MPREILFLQYEELKRDPIVQVKRQASFLEGSFNNEGEIDEVAWRCSLERRKDLEVNKDGERVRNGG' A
#
# COMPACT_ATOMS: atom_id res chain seq x y z
N MET A 1 2.02 -25.01 10.54
CA MET A 1 2.08 -24.42 9.18
C MET A 1 2.90 -23.15 9.31
N PRO A 2 4.03 -23.01 8.61
CA PRO A 2 4.82 -21.79 8.75
C PRO A 2 4.00 -20.62 8.20
N ARG A 3 3.95 -19.51 8.94
CA ARG A 3 3.40 -18.23 8.45
C ARG A 3 4.44 -17.56 7.55
N GLU A 4 4.94 -18.29 6.56
CA GLU A 4 5.99 -17.80 5.64
C GLU A 4 5.40 -17.03 4.46
N ILE A 5 4.12 -17.27 4.13
CA ILE A 5 3.49 -16.70 2.94
C ILE A 5 2.14 -16.07 3.29
N LEU A 6 1.93 -14.83 2.83
CA LEU A 6 0.66 -14.12 2.91
C LEU A 6 0.07 -13.97 1.50
N PHE A 7 -1.11 -14.56 1.27
CA PHE A 7 -1.87 -14.35 0.04
C PHE A 7 -2.78 -13.13 0.16
N LEU A 8 -2.76 -12.27 -0.85
CA LEU A 8 -3.58 -11.06 -0.97
C LEU A 8 -4.30 -11.05 -2.32
N GLN A 9 -5.55 -10.60 -2.33
CA GLN A 9 -6.30 -10.31 -3.56
C GLN A 9 -6.37 -8.80 -3.76
N TYR A 10 -6.20 -8.36 -5.01
CA TYR A 10 -6.18 -6.94 -5.34
C TYR A 10 -7.53 -6.26 -5.05
N GLU A 11 -8.62 -6.96 -5.32
CA GLU A 11 -9.98 -6.49 -5.12
C GLU A 11 -10.27 -6.29 -3.62
N GLU A 12 -9.77 -7.18 -2.76
CA GLU A 12 -9.89 -7.07 -1.30
C GLU A 12 -9.04 -5.93 -0.74
N LEU A 13 -7.82 -5.76 -1.25
CA LEU A 13 -6.93 -4.62 -0.94
C LEU A 13 -7.58 -3.29 -1.27
N LYS A 14 -8.27 -3.21 -2.41
CA LYS A 14 -8.96 -2.00 -2.84
C LYS A 14 -10.25 -1.75 -2.07
N ARG A 15 -10.98 -2.82 -1.69
CA ARG A 15 -12.26 -2.73 -0.99
C ARG A 15 -12.10 -2.25 0.45
N ASP A 16 -11.11 -2.78 1.18
CA ASP A 16 -10.87 -2.42 2.57
C ASP A 16 -9.36 -2.34 2.89
N PRO A 17 -8.70 -1.23 2.53
CA PRO A 17 -7.26 -1.09 2.69
C PRO A 17 -6.82 -1.11 4.17
N ILE A 18 -7.64 -0.61 5.09
CA ILE A 18 -7.31 -0.54 6.52
C ILE A 18 -7.21 -1.93 7.12
N VAL A 19 -8.20 -2.79 6.85
CA VAL A 19 -8.18 -4.19 7.31
C VAL A 19 -7.01 -4.95 6.70
N GLN A 20 -6.70 -4.73 5.42
CA GLN A 20 -5.57 -5.40 4.78
C GLN A 20 -4.21 -4.93 5.30
N VAL A 21 -4.05 -3.65 5.67
CA VAL A 21 -2.83 -3.14 6.32
C VAL A 21 -2.66 -3.76 7.71
N LYS A 22 -3.73 -3.83 8.52
CA LYS A 22 -3.72 -4.53 9.82
C LYS A 22 -3.31 -6.01 9.68
N ARG A 23 -3.83 -6.69 8.64
CA ARG A 23 -3.50 -8.09 8.33
C ARG A 23 -2.03 -8.26 7.92
N GLN A 24 -1.50 -7.37 7.11
CA GLN A 24 -0.08 -7.38 6.70
C GLN A 24 0.86 -7.14 7.89
N ALA A 25 0.56 -6.17 8.76
CA ALA A 25 1.36 -5.93 9.96
C ALA A 25 1.39 -7.14 10.89
N SER A 26 0.22 -7.74 11.16
CA SER A 26 0.10 -8.96 11.96
C SER A 26 0.88 -10.14 11.38
N PHE A 27 0.97 -10.23 10.05
CA PHE A 27 1.75 -11.26 9.37
C PHE A 27 3.26 -11.04 9.51
N LEU A 28 3.71 -9.79 9.53
CA LEU A 28 5.11 -9.40 9.74
C LEU A 28 5.51 -9.33 11.22
N GLU A 29 4.69 -9.88 12.13
CA GLU A 29 4.89 -9.81 13.59
C GLU A 29 4.98 -8.37 14.13
N GLY A 30 4.42 -7.40 13.39
CA GLY A 30 4.34 -6.00 13.76
C GLY A 30 2.95 -5.59 14.26
N SER A 31 2.88 -4.40 14.85
CA SER A 31 1.64 -3.77 15.30
C SER A 31 1.72 -2.25 15.14
N PHE A 32 0.56 -1.62 15.04
CA PHE A 32 0.43 -0.16 15.07
C PHE A 32 0.05 0.30 16.48
N ASN A 33 0.49 1.49 16.87
CA ASN A 33 0.22 2.04 18.20
C ASN A 33 -1.21 2.59 18.32
N ASN A 34 -1.79 3.03 17.20
CA ASN A 34 -3.16 3.55 17.14
C ASN A 34 -3.71 3.46 15.70
N GLU A 35 -5.00 3.76 15.52
CA GLU A 35 -5.65 3.70 14.21
C GLU A 35 -5.15 4.77 13.23
N GLY A 36 -4.71 5.93 13.73
CA GLY A 36 -4.18 7.01 12.89
C GLY A 36 -2.91 6.63 12.13
N GLU A 37 -2.03 5.81 12.72
CA GLU A 37 -0.86 5.28 12.01
C GLU A 37 -1.25 4.38 10.83
N ILE A 38 -2.36 3.66 10.96
CA ILE A 38 -2.86 2.74 9.93
C ILE A 38 -3.43 3.54 8.77
N ASP A 39 -4.21 4.57 9.09
CA ASP A 39 -4.74 5.52 8.11
C ASP A 39 -3.62 6.25 7.38
N GLU A 40 -2.57 6.68 8.08
CA GLU A 40 -1.41 7.32 7.47
C GLU A 40 -0.70 6.39 6.48
N VAL A 41 -0.45 5.13 6.87
CA VAL A 41 0.17 4.13 5.99
C VAL A 41 -0.70 3.87 4.76
N ALA A 42 -2.01 3.69 4.94
CA ALA A 42 -2.94 3.45 3.84
C ALA A 42 -2.98 4.65 2.87
N TRP A 43 -3.01 5.87 3.39
CA TRP A 43 -2.96 7.09 2.60
C TRP A 43 -1.64 7.24 1.83
N ARG A 44 -0.48 7.05 2.49
CA ARG A 44 0.85 7.14 1.87
C ARG A 44 1.04 6.12 0.74
N CYS A 45 0.45 4.94 0.88
CA CYS A 45 0.54 3.87 -0.09
C CYS A 45 -0.55 3.91 -1.17
N SER A 46 -1.51 4.83 -1.09
CA SER A 46 -2.61 4.94 -2.05
C SER A 46 -2.12 5.28 -3.47
N LEU A 47 -2.86 4.81 -4.47
CA LEU A 47 -2.54 5.08 -5.88
C LEU A 47 -2.57 6.59 -6.19
N GLU A 48 -3.52 7.32 -5.61
CA GLU A 48 -3.62 8.77 -5.76
C GLU A 48 -2.34 9.45 -5.25
N ARG A 49 -1.95 9.16 -4.00
CA ARG A 49 -0.75 9.77 -3.42
C ARG A 49 0.52 9.41 -4.18
N ARG A 50 0.67 8.16 -4.61
CA ARG A 50 1.89 7.66 -5.25
C ARG A 50 2.05 8.13 -6.69
N LYS A 51 0.98 8.29 -7.48
CA LYS A 51 1.06 8.78 -8.86
C LYS A 51 1.61 10.20 -8.96
N ASP A 52 1.34 11.02 -7.94
CA ASP A 52 1.75 12.42 -7.94
C ASP A 52 3.19 12.67 -7.45
N LEU A 53 3.83 11.67 -6.85
CA LEU A 53 5.24 11.78 -6.43
C LEU A 53 6.14 11.87 -7.66
N GLU A 54 7.02 12.88 -7.70
CA GLU A 54 7.91 13.15 -8.83
C GLU A 54 8.75 11.92 -9.22
N VAL A 55 9.25 11.17 -8.24
CA VAL A 55 10.02 9.92 -8.45
C VAL A 55 9.25 8.82 -9.18
N ASN A 56 7.91 8.89 -9.26
CA ASN A 56 7.08 7.90 -9.96
C ASN A 56 6.64 8.39 -11.35
N LYS A 57 7.04 9.58 -11.80
CA LYS A 57 6.63 10.18 -13.08
C LYS A 57 7.60 9.95 -14.24
N ASP A 58 8.70 9.23 -14.02
CA ASP A 58 9.73 9.00 -15.05
C ASP A 58 9.20 8.24 -16.28
N GLY A 59 8.19 7.38 -16.12
CA GLY A 59 7.51 6.70 -17.24
C GLY A 59 6.64 7.62 -18.11
N GLU A 60 6.23 8.79 -17.62
CA GLU A 60 5.48 9.78 -18.41
C GLU A 60 6.39 10.67 -19.25
N ARG A 61 7.63 10.92 -18.80
CA ARG A 61 8.61 11.77 -19.52
C ARG A 61 8.93 11.25 -20.93
N VAL A 62 8.90 9.92 -21.13
CA VAL A 62 9.20 9.28 -22.42
C VAL A 62 8.10 9.52 -23.49
N ARG A 63 6.87 9.89 -23.10
CA ARG A 63 5.75 10.03 -24.04
C ARG A 63 5.64 11.39 -24.73
N ASN A 64 6.40 12.40 -24.27
CA ASN A 64 6.34 13.76 -24.81
C ASN A 64 7.59 14.16 -25.64
N GLY A 65 8.43 13.20 -26.00
CA GLY A 65 9.53 13.38 -26.96
C GLY A 65 9.11 12.98 -28.37
N GLY A 66 8.29 13.81 -29.01
CA GLY A 66 7.98 13.77 -30.44
C GLY A 66 8.32 15.11 -31.08
#